data_AF-A0A7C3H1U7-F1
#
_entry.id   AF-A0A7C3H1U7-F1
#
_cell.length_a   1.000
_cell.length_b   1.000
_cell.length_c   1.000
_cell.angle_alpha   90.00
_cell.angle_beta   90.00
_cell.angle_gamma   90.00
#
_symmetry.space_group_name_H-M   'P 1'
#
loop_
_entity.id
_entity.type
_entity.pdbx_description
1 polymer ?
#
loop_
_entity_poly.entity_id
_entity_poly.type
_entity_poly.pdbx_seq_one_letter_code
_entity_poly.pdbx_strand_id
1 'polypeptide(L)'
;TLADLDLDYIQQQYLPRAVAQEILQMNTRSLEEQLQSLRLLLHGTPTWGALIAFGRDPQAWVPGSYVQFLRLDGPEITDPIRDQKTLTGRLEDILRRLDELLEINISVRTRIGTGVEERFPDYPIVALQQFTRNALMHRTYEGTNSPVRVHWFSDRVEIHSPGGLFGQVNEENFGKGQTDYRNPLLAEILRNLGFAQRFGIGIPLALRELRKNGNPEPEFLFQPTQVSVIVRARP
;
A
#
# COMPACT_ATOMS: atom_id res chain seq x y z
N THR A 1 9.24 -6.85 -22.22
CA THR A 1 10.25 -6.01 -22.91
C THR A 1 10.16 -4.58 -22.41
N LEU A 2 11.09 -3.68 -22.80
CA LEU A 2 11.02 -2.26 -22.42
C LEU A 2 9.71 -1.57 -22.83
N ALA A 3 9.07 -2.02 -23.91
CA ALA A 3 7.81 -1.47 -24.38
C ALA A 3 6.65 -1.67 -23.39
N ASP A 4 6.76 -2.66 -22.50
CA ASP A 4 5.75 -2.94 -21.46
C ASP A 4 5.84 -1.96 -20.29
N LEU A 5 6.94 -1.20 -20.17
CA LEU A 5 7.10 -0.17 -19.16
C LEU A 5 6.62 1.18 -19.68
N ASP A 6 6.06 1.97 -18.77
CA ASP A 6 5.77 3.38 -18.98
C ASP A 6 7.05 4.20 -18.78
N LEU A 7 7.88 4.23 -19.83
CA LEU A 7 9.17 4.90 -19.80
C LEU A 7 9.04 6.42 -19.58
N ASP A 8 7.99 7.05 -20.11
CA ASP A 8 7.73 8.48 -19.92
C ASP A 8 7.46 8.76 -18.44
N TYR A 9 6.64 7.93 -17.79
CA TYR A 9 6.42 8.03 -16.36
C TYR A 9 7.70 7.85 -15.55
N ILE A 10 8.49 6.82 -15.88
CA ILE A 10 9.75 6.57 -15.17
C ILE A 10 10.66 7.78 -15.28
N GLN A 11 10.83 8.33 -16.49
CA GLN A 11 11.72 9.47 -16.72
C GLN A 11 11.24 10.77 -16.08
N GLN A 12 9.96 11.08 -16.21
CA GLN A 12 9.41 12.37 -15.78
C GLN A 12 9.03 12.39 -14.30
N GLN A 13 8.64 11.24 -13.74
CA GLN A 13 8.09 11.14 -12.39
C GLN A 13 8.99 10.37 -11.44
N TYR A 14 9.50 9.20 -11.82
CA TYR A 14 10.25 8.36 -10.88
C TYR A 14 11.71 8.78 -10.73
N LEU A 15 12.45 8.95 -11.83
CA LEU A 15 13.88 9.28 -11.81
C LEU A 15 14.18 10.53 -10.97
N PRO A 16 13.46 11.67 -11.12
CA PRO A 16 13.71 12.87 -10.32
C PRO A 16 13.49 12.70 -8.82
N ARG A 17 12.74 11.67 -8.41
CA ARG A 17 12.49 11.31 -7.01
C ARG A 17 13.45 10.26 -6.48
N ALA A 18 13.98 9.40 -7.36
CA ALA A 18 14.89 8.32 -7.01
C ALA A 18 16.37 8.74 -6.99
N VAL A 19 16.73 9.76 -7.78
CA VAL A 19 18.11 10.21 -7.97
C VAL A 19 18.17 11.74 -7.82
N ALA A 20 19.21 12.24 -7.16
CA ALA A 20 19.42 13.68 -7.00
C ALA A 20 19.53 14.39 -8.36
N GLN A 21 19.00 15.61 -8.45
CA GLN A 21 18.87 16.33 -9.72
C GLN A 21 20.23 16.61 -10.37
N GLU A 22 21.26 16.92 -9.58
CA GLU A 22 22.62 17.17 -10.08
C GLU A 22 23.22 15.90 -10.69
N ILE A 23 22.99 14.75 -10.05
CA ILE A 23 23.44 13.45 -10.56
C ILE A 23 22.73 13.14 -11.88
N LEU A 24 21.43 13.40 -11.99
CA LEU A 24 20.67 13.18 -13.23
C LEU A 24 21.16 14.07 -14.38
N GLN A 25 21.45 15.34 -14.13
CA GLN A 25 21.96 16.27 -15.14
C GLN A 25 23.35 15.87 -15.66
N MET A 26 24.20 15.31 -14.80
CA MET A 26 25.53 14.83 -15.15
C MET A 26 25.52 13.39 -15.71
N ASN A 27 24.37 12.72 -15.72
CA ASN A 27 24.28 11.31 -16.09
C ASN A 27 24.29 11.13 -17.61
N THR A 28 25.42 10.69 -18.15
CA THR A 28 25.62 10.45 -19.59
C THR A 28 25.25 9.03 -20.03
N ARG A 29 24.83 8.17 -19.09
CA ARG A 29 24.41 6.80 -19.39
C ARG A 29 23.13 6.77 -20.22
N SER A 30 23.02 5.77 -21.08
CA SER A 30 21.78 5.45 -21.79
C SER A 30 20.64 5.19 -20.81
N LEU A 31 19.38 5.39 -21.25
CA LEU A 31 18.22 5.10 -20.42
C LEU A 31 18.25 3.68 -19.86
N GLU A 32 18.64 2.70 -20.67
CA GLU A 32 18.72 1.32 -20.25
C GLU A 32 19.69 1.11 -19.07
N GLU A 33 20.90 1.67 -19.16
CA GLU A 33 21.89 1.63 -18.08
C GLU A 33 21.42 2.36 -16.82
N GLN A 34 20.64 3.44 -16.97
CA GLN A 34 20.01 4.12 -15.83
C GLN A 34 18.98 3.20 -15.15
N LEU A 35 18.09 2.58 -15.91
CA LEU A 35 17.10 1.64 -15.39
C LEU A 35 17.74 0.39 -14.76
N GLN A 36 18.82 -0.13 -15.35
CA GLN A 36 19.62 -1.23 -14.78
C GLN A 36 20.23 -0.84 -13.43
N SER A 37 20.77 0.37 -13.28
CA SER A 37 21.33 0.82 -11.99
C SER A 37 20.30 0.93 -10.86
N LEU A 38 19.03 1.11 -11.22
CA LEU A 38 17.89 1.11 -10.30
C LEU A 38 17.26 -0.28 -10.14
N ARG A 39 17.90 -1.34 -10.69
CA ARG A 39 17.41 -2.73 -10.71
C ARG A 39 16.03 -2.88 -11.35
N LEU A 40 15.64 -1.94 -12.21
CA LEU A 40 14.39 -2.03 -12.97
C LEU A 40 14.54 -2.97 -14.16
N LEU A 41 15.77 -3.15 -14.65
CA LEU A 41 16.12 -4.11 -15.67
C LEU A 41 17.17 -5.09 -15.17
N LEU A 42 17.08 -6.34 -15.62
CA LEU A 42 18.10 -7.37 -15.50
C LEU A 42 18.37 -7.92 -16.90
N HIS A 43 19.62 -7.79 -17.38
CA HIS A 43 20.03 -8.20 -18.73
C HIS A 43 19.09 -7.66 -19.84
N GLY A 44 18.74 -6.37 -19.77
CA GLY A 44 17.84 -5.70 -20.73
C GLY A 44 16.35 -6.05 -20.61
N THR A 45 15.97 -6.92 -19.66
CA THR A 45 14.58 -7.34 -19.44
C THR A 45 14.03 -6.68 -18.17
N PRO A 46 12.80 -6.12 -18.19
CA PRO A 46 12.15 -5.64 -16.98
C PRO A 46 12.06 -6.69 -15.88
N THR A 47 12.40 -6.29 -14.66
CA THR A 47 12.14 -7.12 -13.48
C THR A 47 10.65 -7.14 -13.16
N TRP A 48 10.17 -8.16 -12.44
CA TRP A 48 8.79 -8.21 -11.98
C TRP A 48 8.40 -6.98 -11.16
N GLY A 49 9.30 -6.51 -10.30
CA GLY A 49 9.07 -5.28 -9.53
C GLY A 49 8.92 -4.05 -10.42
N ALA A 50 9.67 -3.96 -11.52
CA ALA A 50 9.51 -2.88 -12.50
C ALA A 50 8.18 -2.97 -13.26
N LEU A 51 7.75 -4.17 -13.65
CA LEU A 51 6.45 -4.38 -14.29
C LEU A 51 5.29 -4.02 -13.36
N ILE A 52 5.36 -4.42 -12.07
CA ILE A 52 4.35 -4.08 -11.07
C ILE A 52 4.28 -2.56 -10.83
N ALA A 53 5.45 -1.92 -10.69
CA ALA A 53 5.51 -0.50 -10.35
C ALA A 53 5.24 0.43 -11.53
N PHE A 54 5.70 0.08 -12.73
CA PHE A 54 5.78 0.98 -13.88
C PHE A 54 5.27 0.37 -15.18
N GLY A 55 4.70 -0.84 -15.14
CA GLY A 55 4.10 -1.45 -16.33
C GLY A 55 2.93 -0.62 -16.85
N ARG A 56 2.75 -0.59 -18.17
CA ARG A 56 1.57 0.01 -18.82
C ARG A 56 0.29 -0.77 -18.50
N ASP A 57 0.43 -2.08 -18.40
CA ASP A 57 -0.60 -3.00 -17.91
C ASP A 57 0.06 -4.06 -17.01
N PRO A 58 0.27 -3.74 -15.71
CA PRO A 58 0.92 -4.67 -14.78
C PRO A 58 0.12 -5.97 -14.60
N GLN A 59 -1.21 -5.92 -14.73
CA GLN A 59 -2.09 -7.05 -14.48
C GLN A 59 -2.05 -8.09 -15.61
N ALA A 60 -1.68 -7.70 -16.84
CA ALA A 60 -1.38 -8.65 -17.90
C ALA A 60 -0.20 -9.59 -17.56
N TRP A 61 0.75 -9.11 -16.75
CA TRP A 61 1.94 -9.85 -16.34
C TRP A 61 1.78 -10.50 -14.96
N VAL A 62 1.11 -9.81 -14.04
CA VAL A 62 0.87 -10.26 -12.67
C VAL A 62 -0.61 -10.08 -12.34
N PRO A 63 -1.47 -11.07 -12.68
CA PRO A 63 -2.94 -10.93 -12.59
C PRO A 63 -3.46 -10.58 -11.20
N GLY A 64 -2.77 -11.00 -10.14
CA GLY A 64 -3.10 -10.66 -8.75
C GLY A 64 -2.63 -9.27 -8.29
N SER A 65 -1.97 -8.48 -9.14
CA SER A 65 -1.39 -7.17 -8.78
C SER A 65 -2.44 -6.05 -8.78
N TYR A 66 -3.53 -6.21 -8.03
CA TYR A 66 -4.58 -5.20 -7.91
C TYR A 66 -5.13 -5.13 -6.47
N VAL A 67 -5.94 -4.11 -6.20
CA VAL A 67 -6.71 -4.00 -4.96
C VAL A 67 -8.19 -4.18 -5.25
N GLN A 68 -8.83 -5.05 -4.47
CA GLN A 68 -10.29 -5.15 -4.43
C GLN A 68 -10.78 -4.39 -3.21
N PHE A 69 -11.64 -3.39 -3.43
CA PHE A 69 -12.31 -2.63 -2.38
C PHE A 69 -13.79 -3.00 -2.36
N LEU A 70 -14.32 -3.30 -1.18
CA LEU A 70 -15.72 -3.67 -0.96
C LEU A 70 -16.26 -2.92 0.25
N ARG A 71 -17.32 -2.12 0.06
CA ARG A 71 -18.05 -1.44 1.14
C ARG A 71 -19.37 -2.17 1.37
N LEU A 72 -19.62 -2.58 2.60
CA LEU A 72 -20.86 -3.25 3.02
C LEU A 72 -21.64 -2.35 3.98
N ASP A 73 -22.97 -2.46 3.94
CA ASP A 73 -23.88 -1.70 4.80
C ASP A 73 -24.07 -2.32 6.20
N GLY A 74 -23.51 -3.50 6.44
CA GLY A 74 -23.56 -4.18 7.73
C GLY A 74 -22.23 -4.86 8.11
N PRO A 75 -22.22 -5.59 9.24
CA PRO A 75 -21.02 -6.24 9.79
C PRO A 75 -20.69 -7.61 9.15
N GLU A 76 -21.59 -8.19 8.36
CA GLU A 76 -21.45 -9.51 7.74
C GLU A 76 -21.04 -9.40 6.28
N ILE A 77 -20.25 -10.36 5.78
CA ILE A 77 -19.80 -10.37 4.37
C ILE A 77 -20.96 -10.57 3.37
N THR A 78 -22.09 -11.08 3.86
CA THR A 78 -23.31 -11.30 3.10
C THR A 78 -24.26 -10.09 3.10
N ASP A 79 -23.92 -9.03 3.83
CA ASP A 79 -24.73 -7.81 3.85
C ASP A 79 -24.71 -7.07 2.49
N PRO A 80 -25.70 -6.19 2.24
CA PRO A 80 -25.76 -5.44 0.98
C PRO A 80 -24.45 -4.70 0.67
N ILE A 81 -23.98 -4.88 -0.57
CA ILE A 81 -22.80 -4.18 -1.08
C ILE A 81 -23.23 -2.75 -1.45
N ARG A 82 -22.67 -1.78 -0.73
CA ARG A 82 -22.88 -0.36 -0.97
C ARG A 82 -22.02 0.17 -2.12
N ASP A 83 -20.77 -0.26 -2.17
CA ASP A 83 -19.84 0.12 -3.24
C ASP A 83 -18.78 -0.97 -3.43
N GLN A 84 -18.29 -1.09 -4.66
CA GLN A 84 -17.24 -2.02 -5.02
C GLN A 84 -16.33 -1.39 -6.06
N LYS A 85 -15.01 -1.50 -5.86
CA LYS A 85 -13.99 -1.03 -6.81
C LYS A 85 -12.90 -2.07 -7.01
N THR A 86 -12.39 -2.12 -8.23
CA THR A 86 -11.18 -2.87 -8.59
C THR A 86 -10.13 -1.87 -9.06
N LEU A 87 -9.03 -1.75 -8.33
CA LEU A 87 -7.96 -0.80 -8.61
C LEU A 87 -6.81 -1.51 -9.33
N THR A 88 -6.65 -1.24 -10.62
CA THR A 88 -5.64 -1.82 -11.53
C THR A 88 -4.73 -0.75 -12.11
N GLY A 89 -3.64 -1.09 -12.78
CA GLY A 89 -2.63 -0.16 -13.30
C GLY A 89 -1.35 -0.16 -12.46
N ARG A 90 -0.53 0.88 -12.62
CA ARG A 90 0.77 1.05 -11.92
C ARG A 90 0.53 1.11 -10.42
N LEU A 91 1.50 0.64 -9.64
CA LEU A 91 1.41 0.58 -8.19
C LEU A 91 1.06 1.94 -7.56
N GLU A 92 1.61 3.05 -8.07
CA GLU A 92 1.28 4.39 -7.60
C GLU A 92 -0.17 4.80 -7.91
N ASP A 93 -0.68 4.49 -9.11
CA ASP A 93 -2.05 4.82 -9.48
C ASP A 93 -3.05 4.06 -8.59
N ILE A 94 -2.72 2.82 -8.23
CA ILE A 94 -3.51 2.01 -7.29
C ILE A 94 -3.51 2.68 -5.91
N LEU A 95 -2.33 3.07 -5.41
CA LEU A 95 -2.21 3.71 -4.10
C LEU A 95 -2.94 5.04 -4.01
N ARG A 96 -2.83 5.90 -5.02
CA ARG A 96 -3.52 7.21 -5.04
C ARG A 96 -5.04 7.05 -5.01
N ARG A 97 -5.60 6.19 -5.88
CA ARG A 97 -7.04 5.91 -5.87
C ARG A 97 -7.49 5.22 -4.60
N LEU A 98 -6.65 4.37 -4.02
CA LEU A 98 -6.98 3.75 -2.74
C LEU A 98 -7.01 4.79 -1.62
N ASP A 99 -6.03 5.69 -1.54
CA ASP A 99 -6.00 6.78 -0.56
C ASP A 99 -7.26 7.65 -0.69
N GLU A 100 -7.68 8.02 -1.91
CA GLU A 100 -8.94 8.74 -2.18
C GLU A 100 -10.18 7.95 -1.71
N LEU A 101 -10.24 6.65 -1.97
CA LEU A 101 -11.34 5.79 -1.52
C LEU A 101 -11.39 5.64 -0.01
N LEU A 102 -10.24 5.58 0.66
CA LEU A 102 -10.19 5.58 2.12
C LEU A 102 -10.71 6.91 2.66
N GLU A 103 -10.24 8.03 2.13
CA GLU A 103 -10.65 9.38 2.57
C GLU A 103 -12.16 9.64 2.41
N ILE A 104 -12.75 9.26 1.28
CA ILE A 104 -14.18 9.49 1.02
C ILE A 104 -15.09 8.59 1.86
N ASN A 105 -14.59 7.45 2.35
CA ASN A 105 -15.36 6.52 3.19
C ASN A 105 -15.24 6.81 4.70
N ILE A 106 -14.23 7.59 5.13
CA ILE A 106 -14.09 8.02 6.52
C ILE A 106 -15.25 8.95 6.88
N SER A 107 -16.01 8.56 7.90
CA SER A 107 -17.08 9.39 8.44
C SER A 107 -16.55 10.24 9.60
N VAL A 108 -16.76 11.56 9.52
CA VAL A 108 -16.31 12.50 10.56
C VAL A 108 -17.51 13.00 11.36
N ARG A 109 -17.59 12.60 12.63
CA ARG A 109 -18.56 13.17 13.57
C ARG A 109 -18.03 14.50 14.10
N THR A 110 -18.88 15.51 14.14
CA THR A 110 -18.50 16.84 14.61
C THR A 110 -19.28 17.17 15.88
N ARG A 111 -18.57 17.54 16.96
CA ARG A 111 -19.16 18.06 18.19
C ARG A 111 -18.87 19.55 18.28
N ILE A 112 -19.93 20.35 18.40
CA ILE A 112 -19.81 21.79 18.59
C ILE A 112 -19.91 22.06 20.10
N GLY A 113 -18.78 22.40 20.72
CA GLY A 113 -18.72 22.81 22.13
C GLY A 113 -18.87 24.33 22.30
N THR A 114 -18.48 24.85 23.47
CA THR A 114 -18.42 26.30 23.78
C THR A 114 -17.28 26.98 23.00
N GLY A 115 -17.41 27.08 21.68
CA GLY A 115 -16.53 27.84 20.79
C GLY A 115 -15.43 27.06 20.07
N VAL A 116 -15.28 25.75 20.32
CA VAL A 116 -14.33 24.87 19.60
C VAL A 116 -15.10 23.73 18.92
N GLU A 117 -14.86 23.57 17.63
CA GLU A 117 -15.35 22.43 16.83
C GLU A 117 -14.40 21.24 17.00
N GLU A 118 -14.89 20.14 17.53
CA GLU A 118 -14.12 18.90 17.66
C GLU A 118 -14.57 17.89 16.59
N ARG A 119 -13.64 17.43 15.75
CA ARG A 119 -13.89 16.47 14.67
C ARG A 119 -13.34 15.11 15.05
N PHE A 120 -14.20 14.09 15.00
CA PHE A 120 -13.90 12.71 15.37
C PHE A 120 -14.12 11.81 14.15
N PRO A 121 -13.08 11.50 13.37
CA PRO A 121 -13.18 10.51 12.34
C PRO A 121 -13.39 9.12 12.95
N ASP A 122 -14.17 8.27 12.28
CA ASP A 122 -14.31 6.85 12.62
C ASP A 122 -12.97 6.11 12.53
N TYR A 123 -12.10 6.51 11.61
CA TYR A 123 -10.74 6.02 11.45
C TYR A 123 -9.74 7.15 11.15
N PRO A 124 -8.55 7.16 11.76
CA PRO A 124 -7.49 8.04 11.32
C PRO A 124 -6.95 7.58 9.95
N ILE A 125 -7.05 8.44 8.93
CA ILE A 125 -6.61 8.14 7.56
C ILE A 125 -5.17 7.60 7.52
N VAL A 126 -4.28 8.16 8.33
CA VAL A 126 -2.87 7.76 8.40
C VAL A 126 -2.74 6.27 8.75
N ALA A 127 -3.55 5.74 9.67
CA ALA A 127 -3.47 4.33 10.05
C ALA A 127 -3.90 3.41 8.89
N LEU A 128 -5.03 3.72 8.24
CA LEU A 128 -5.51 2.95 7.10
C LEU A 128 -4.50 2.98 5.94
N GLN A 129 -3.93 4.14 5.62
CA GLN A 129 -2.88 4.28 4.62
C GLN A 129 -1.65 3.43 4.96
N GLN A 130 -1.18 3.44 6.20
CA GLN A 130 -0.02 2.63 6.60
C GLN A 130 -0.29 1.13 6.43
N PHE A 131 -1.49 0.66 6.79
CA PHE A 131 -1.85 -0.75 6.64
C PHE A 131 -2.02 -1.17 5.18
N THR A 132 -2.71 -0.38 4.35
CA THR A 132 -2.89 -0.72 2.93
C THR A 132 -1.57 -0.66 2.15
N ARG A 133 -0.72 0.32 2.44
CA ARG A 133 0.62 0.42 1.83
C ARG A 133 1.52 -0.74 2.25
N ASN A 134 1.48 -1.15 3.53
CA ASN A 134 2.19 -2.36 3.99
C ASN A 134 1.68 -3.62 3.28
N ALA A 135 0.36 -3.77 3.13
CA ALA A 135 -0.24 -4.89 2.42
C ALA A 135 0.28 -4.97 0.97
N LEU A 136 0.29 -3.87 0.23
CA LEU A 136 0.80 -3.84 -1.14
C LEU A 136 2.32 -4.05 -1.24
N MET A 137 3.08 -3.52 -0.29
CA MET A 137 4.55 -3.61 -0.27
C MET A 137 5.04 -5.02 0.11
N HIS A 138 4.38 -5.69 1.06
CA HIS A 138 4.81 -6.97 1.61
C HIS A 138 4.05 -8.19 1.08
N ARG A 139 3.02 -8.02 0.23
CA ARG A 139 2.28 -9.16 -0.33
C ARG A 139 3.18 -10.10 -1.15
N THR A 140 2.76 -11.37 -1.24
CA THR A 140 3.29 -12.27 -2.26
C THR A 140 2.66 -11.96 -3.62
N TYR A 141 3.51 -11.65 -4.61
CA TYR A 141 3.11 -11.48 -6.01
C TYR A 141 3.26 -12.78 -6.82
N GLU A 142 3.93 -13.78 -6.26
CA GLU A 142 4.20 -15.07 -6.88
C GLU A 142 3.32 -16.17 -6.24
N GLY A 143 2.95 -17.18 -7.05
CA GLY A 143 2.24 -18.37 -6.60
C GLY A 143 0.76 -18.14 -6.23
N THR A 144 0.22 -16.95 -6.46
CA THR A 144 -1.20 -16.62 -6.21
C THR A 144 -1.69 -15.47 -7.07
N ASN A 145 -2.96 -15.55 -7.48
CA ASN A 145 -3.68 -14.46 -8.13
C ASN A 145 -4.60 -13.70 -7.15
N SER A 146 -4.54 -14.00 -5.86
CA SER A 146 -5.34 -13.28 -4.86
C SER A 146 -4.86 -11.82 -4.76
N PRO A 147 -5.75 -10.82 -4.86
CA PRO A 147 -5.38 -9.42 -4.67
C PRO A 147 -5.21 -9.09 -3.19
N VAL A 148 -4.76 -7.87 -2.92
CA VAL A 148 -5.05 -7.24 -1.63
C VAL A 148 -6.54 -6.90 -1.59
N ARG A 149 -7.21 -7.23 -0.49
CA ARG A 149 -8.62 -6.91 -0.28
C ARG A 149 -8.78 -5.90 0.83
N VAL A 150 -9.62 -4.90 0.61
CA VAL A 150 -10.05 -3.93 1.61
C VAL A 150 -11.56 -4.06 1.74
N HIS A 151 -12.00 -4.70 2.82
CA HIS A 151 -13.42 -4.84 3.15
C HIS A 151 -13.78 -3.81 4.22
N TRP A 152 -14.73 -2.96 3.91
CA TRP A 152 -15.18 -1.89 4.79
C TRP A 152 -16.62 -2.18 5.22
N PHE A 153 -16.75 -2.72 6.43
CA PHE A 153 -18.03 -3.05 7.07
C PHE A 153 -18.62 -1.84 7.80
N SER A 154 -19.83 -1.96 8.30
CA SER A 154 -20.46 -0.88 9.09
C SER A 154 -19.70 -0.56 10.39
N ASP A 155 -18.94 -1.52 10.94
CA ASP A 155 -18.27 -1.41 12.24
C ASP A 155 -16.72 -1.50 12.20
N ARG A 156 -16.14 -1.94 11.08
CA ARG A 156 -14.69 -2.18 10.95
C ARG A 156 -14.20 -2.12 9.50
N VAL A 157 -12.89 -1.95 9.35
CA VAL A 157 -12.16 -2.12 8.09
C VAL A 157 -11.23 -3.32 8.23
N GLU A 158 -11.35 -4.27 7.31
CA GLU A 158 -10.45 -5.42 7.19
C GLU A 158 -9.56 -5.25 5.96
N ILE A 159 -8.26 -5.41 6.15
CA ILE A 159 -7.26 -5.35 5.06
C ILE A 159 -6.57 -6.71 5.01
N HIS A 160 -6.76 -7.43 3.90
CA HIS A 160 -6.19 -8.76 3.68
C HIS A 160 -5.08 -8.69 2.64
N SER A 161 -3.89 -9.18 3.02
CA SER A 161 -2.70 -9.23 2.17
C SER A 161 -2.32 -10.68 1.89
N PRO A 162 -2.18 -11.08 0.62
CA PRO A 162 -1.66 -12.40 0.25
C PRO A 162 -0.24 -12.64 0.77
N GLY A 163 0.02 -13.87 1.21
CA GLY A 163 1.29 -14.30 1.80
C GLY A 163 1.31 -14.17 3.32
N GLY A 164 2.13 -14.98 3.98
CA GLY A 164 2.37 -14.90 5.42
C GLY A 164 3.51 -13.95 5.79
N LEU A 165 3.86 -13.97 7.08
CA LEU A 165 5.07 -13.32 7.61
C LEU A 165 6.32 -13.75 6.83
N PHE A 166 7.33 -12.88 6.78
CA PHE A 166 8.49 -13.04 5.90
C PHE A 166 9.79 -12.82 6.66
N GLY A 167 10.76 -13.69 6.37
CA GLY A 167 12.13 -13.57 6.87
C GLY A 167 12.19 -13.54 8.39
N GLN A 168 12.78 -12.48 8.96
CA GLN A 168 12.94 -12.33 10.41
C GLN A 168 11.69 -11.82 11.15
N VAL A 169 10.62 -11.45 10.44
CA VAL A 169 9.39 -10.96 11.07
C VAL A 169 8.54 -12.15 11.54
N ASN A 170 8.12 -12.12 12.80
CA ASN A 170 7.26 -13.12 13.43
C ASN A 170 6.14 -12.44 14.25
N GLU A 171 5.20 -13.21 14.77
CA GLU A 171 4.04 -12.67 15.52
C GLU A 171 4.48 -11.88 16.77
N GLU A 172 5.59 -12.27 17.40
CA GLU A 172 6.08 -11.62 18.61
C GLU A 172 6.73 -10.26 18.35
N ASN A 173 7.29 -10.04 17.15
CA ASN A 173 8.02 -8.83 16.79
C ASN A 173 7.28 -7.92 15.78
N PHE A 174 6.18 -8.40 15.19
CA PHE A 174 5.37 -7.63 14.26
C PHE A 174 4.92 -6.30 14.88
N GLY A 175 5.10 -5.21 14.14
CA GLY A 175 4.74 -3.87 14.62
C GLY A 175 5.66 -3.26 15.68
N LYS A 176 6.77 -3.92 16.05
CA LYS A 176 7.78 -3.42 17.01
C LYS A 176 9.02 -2.80 16.35
N GLY A 177 8.95 -2.53 15.05
CA GLY A 177 10.04 -1.92 14.28
C GLY A 177 10.98 -2.92 13.58
N GLN A 178 10.81 -4.23 13.79
CA GLN A 178 11.52 -5.25 13.00
C GLN A 178 11.03 -5.22 11.55
N THR A 179 11.94 -5.23 10.59
CA THR A 179 11.61 -5.21 9.16
C THR A 179 12.40 -6.24 8.38
N ASP A 180 11.70 -6.98 7.53
CA ASP A 180 12.30 -7.78 6.46
C ASP A 180 11.38 -7.66 5.22
N TYR A 181 11.97 -7.43 4.04
CA TYR A 181 11.22 -7.04 2.86
C TYR A 181 11.13 -8.18 1.86
N ARG A 182 9.92 -8.71 1.67
CA ARG A 182 9.61 -9.68 0.61
C ARG A 182 9.87 -9.10 -0.79
N ASN A 183 9.52 -7.83 -0.97
CA ASN A 183 9.70 -7.11 -2.24
C ASN A 183 10.60 -5.88 -2.04
N PRO A 184 11.93 -6.05 -1.90
CA PRO A 184 12.83 -4.94 -1.57
C PRO A 184 12.83 -3.83 -2.62
N LEU A 185 12.73 -4.17 -3.90
CA LEU A 185 12.62 -3.20 -4.99
C LEU A 185 11.34 -2.37 -4.91
N LEU A 186 10.19 -3.00 -4.62
CA LEU A 186 8.93 -2.28 -4.46
C LEU A 186 8.97 -1.37 -3.22
N ALA A 187 9.55 -1.83 -2.11
CA ALA A 187 9.72 -1.01 -0.92
C ALA A 187 10.56 0.24 -1.19
N GLU A 188 11.65 0.10 -1.95
CA GLU A 188 12.49 1.21 -2.38
C GLU A 188 11.75 2.17 -3.32
N ILE A 189 11.02 1.65 -4.31
CA ILE A 189 10.22 2.46 -5.22
C ILE A 189 9.18 3.28 -4.45
N LEU A 190 8.40 2.63 -3.58
CA LEU A 190 7.38 3.29 -2.76
C LEU A 190 7.97 4.34 -1.83
N ARG A 191 9.18 4.11 -1.30
CA ARG A 191 9.90 5.09 -0.50
C ARG A 191 10.26 6.32 -1.33
N ASN A 192 10.84 6.13 -2.51
CA ASN A 192 11.23 7.23 -3.40
C ASN A 192 9.99 8.03 -3.85
N LEU A 193 8.85 7.36 -4.04
CA LEU A 193 7.58 7.99 -4.38
C LEU A 193 6.85 8.63 -3.19
N GLY A 194 7.37 8.49 -1.96
CA GLY A 194 6.81 9.10 -0.75
C GLY A 194 5.65 8.32 -0.10
N PHE A 195 5.38 7.09 -0.55
CA PHE A 195 4.34 6.23 0.03
C PHE A 195 4.84 5.42 1.22
N ALA A 196 6.13 5.06 1.27
CA ALA A 196 6.70 4.27 2.36
C ALA A 196 7.70 5.07 3.22
N GLN A 197 7.71 4.77 4.52
CA GLN A 197 8.60 5.37 5.51
C GLN A 197 9.85 4.51 5.73
N ARG A 198 10.91 5.12 6.28
CA ARG A 198 12.15 4.40 6.64
C ARG A 198 12.03 3.73 8.02
N PHE A 199 12.89 2.74 8.28
CA PHE A 199 13.14 2.19 9.63
C PHE A 199 11.95 1.48 10.32
N GLY A 200 10.99 0.94 9.56
CA GLY A 200 9.92 0.11 10.15
C GLY A 200 8.91 0.87 11.01
N ILE A 201 8.86 2.20 10.91
CA ILE A 201 8.01 3.05 11.76
C ILE A 201 6.53 3.06 11.34
N GLY A 202 6.19 2.48 10.18
CA GLY A 202 4.84 2.59 9.60
C GLY A 202 3.74 1.96 10.47
N ILE A 203 3.93 0.72 10.92
CA ILE A 203 2.97 0.07 11.83
C ILE A 203 2.94 0.76 13.21
N PRO A 204 4.08 1.05 13.87
CA PRO A 204 4.08 1.85 15.10
C PRO A 204 3.33 3.18 14.98
N LEU A 205 3.48 3.88 13.85
CA LEU A 205 2.76 5.12 13.56
C LEU A 205 1.26 4.87 13.47
N ALA A 206 0.82 3.85 12.73
CA ALA A 206 -0.59 3.50 12.62
C ALA A 206 -1.23 3.23 13.99
N LEU A 207 -0.56 2.43 14.84
CA LEU A 207 -1.00 2.12 16.19
C LEU A 207 -1.10 3.38 17.05
N ARG A 208 -0.12 4.29 16.95
CA ARG A 208 -0.14 5.57 17.66
C ARG A 208 -1.33 6.44 17.24
N GLU A 209 -1.60 6.54 15.94
CA GLU A 209 -2.71 7.36 15.44
C GLU A 209 -4.08 6.77 15.83
N LEU A 210 -4.23 5.44 15.80
CA LEU A 210 -5.44 4.76 16.31
C LEU A 210 -5.68 5.07 17.78
N ARG A 211 -4.65 4.91 18.62
CA ARG A 211 -4.75 5.21 20.05
C ARG A 211 -5.08 6.68 20.31
N LYS A 212 -4.46 7.59 19.56
CA LYS A 212 -4.73 9.03 19.65
C LYS A 212 -6.17 9.38 19.27
N ASN A 213 -6.74 8.71 18.27
CA ASN A 213 -8.12 8.92 17.84
C ASN A 213 -9.16 8.26 18.78
N GLY A 214 -8.73 7.29 19.59
CA GLY A 214 -9.58 6.53 20.51
C GLY A 214 -10.20 5.28 19.88
N ASN A 215 -9.60 4.76 18.81
CA ASN A 215 -9.98 3.46 18.26
C ASN A 215 -9.49 2.33 19.17
N PRO A 216 -10.18 1.16 19.18
CA PRO A 216 -9.62 -0.06 19.74
C PRO A 216 -8.28 -0.42 19.08
N GLU A 217 -7.43 -1.15 19.80
CA GLU A 217 -6.21 -1.73 19.21
C GLU A 217 -6.61 -2.67 18.06
N PRO A 218 -5.91 -2.63 16.91
CA PRO A 218 -6.27 -3.44 15.76
C PRO A 218 -5.91 -4.91 15.98
N GLU A 219 -6.68 -5.80 15.36
CA GLU A 219 -6.46 -7.25 15.44
C GLU A 219 -5.62 -7.69 14.23
N PHE A 220 -4.45 -8.28 14.46
CA PHE A 220 -3.63 -8.86 13.40
C PHE A 220 -3.84 -10.38 13.35
N LEU A 221 -4.15 -10.89 12.17
CA LEU A 221 -4.33 -12.33 11.91
C LEU A 221 -3.23 -12.80 10.98
N PHE A 222 -2.42 -13.75 11.44
CA PHE A 222 -1.33 -14.33 10.69
C PHE A 222 -1.68 -15.75 10.26
N GLN A 223 -1.64 -16.00 8.97
CA GLN A 223 -1.78 -17.32 8.37
C GLN A 223 -0.62 -17.54 7.38
N PRO A 224 -0.27 -18.80 7.06
CA PRO A 224 0.83 -19.09 6.13
C PRO A 224 0.69 -18.40 4.77
N THR A 225 -0.55 -18.23 4.31
CA THR A 225 -0.88 -17.70 2.97
C THR A 225 -1.56 -16.33 3.01
N GLN A 226 -1.78 -15.75 4.18
CA GLN A 226 -2.45 -14.46 4.32
C GLN A 226 -2.09 -13.77 5.63
N VAL A 227 -1.84 -12.45 5.57
CA VAL A 227 -1.82 -11.58 6.76
C VAL A 227 -3.01 -10.63 6.65
N SER A 228 -3.76 -10.47 7.73
CA SER A 228 -4.88 -9.52 7.79
C SER A 228 -4.78 -8.60 8.99
N VAL A 229 -5.28 -7.38 8.84
CA VAL A 229 -5.50 -6.45 9.96
C VAL A 229 -6.96 -6.02 9.98
N ILE A 230 -7.56 -6.05 11.17
CA ILE A 230 -8.92 -5.61 11.44
C ILE A 230 -8.85 -4.35 12.29
N VAL A 231 -9.40 -3.26 11.77
CA VAL A 231 -9.45 -1.96 12.45
C VAL A 231 -10.90 -1.66 12.77
N ARG A 232 -11.24 -1.60 14.05
CA ARG A 232 -12.61 -1.26 14.49
C ARG A 232 -12.83 0.25 14.51
N ALA A 233 -14.05 0.65 14.16
CA ALA A 233 -14.45 2.05 14.21
C ALA A 233 -14.28 2.61 15.62
N ARG A 234 -14.02 3.91 15.69
CA ARG A 234 -14.07 4.65 16.95
C ARG A 234 -15.49 4.55 17.56
N PRO A 235 -15.62 4.23 18.86
CA PRO A 235 -16.91 4.24 19.56
C PRO A 235 -17.63 5.60 19.53
#